data_AF-A0A2N9LL07-F1
#
_entry.id   AF-A0A2N9LL07-F1
#
_cell.length_a   1.000
_cell.length_b   1.000
_cell.length_c   1.000
_cell.angle_alpha   90.00
_cell.angle_beta   90.00
_cell.angle_gamma   90.00
#
_symmetry.space_group_name_H-M   'P 1'
#
loop_
_entity.id
_entity.type
_entity.pdbx_description
1 polymer ?
#
loop_
_entity_poly.entity_id
_entity_poly.type
_entity_poly.pdbx_seq_one_letter_code
_entity_poly.pdbx_strand_id
1 'polypeptide(L)'
;MLIRRLRYWIESARRSDALHEEMELHLAEKAAELQADGMTAERARAEARQRFGNVGLKHEESREIWMTRFFSELGQDVRYGCRTMAAHKAFSALAVLSLALGIGANTAIYSLMESILLRSLPVADPPSLVVLNWHSRPPKDGDKESVHVMHGLQGMFWPGDKGTLVTGIFPYPAFETLREENPAFSTLFGYVNGHNKTLAIGGQAASAGTEYVTGEYFRGLSISAAAGRLINAEDDRPGAAPVAVISFAASQNRFGGPSNAIGQPVLVDNVPLTVVGVAPPEFFGVDPAAAPDIYLPLHTNLLVDGARAARMYPDGNFYWIEMMGRLRPGVSMAQAQAALAPRFHQWVATTATTGGERAKLPALILNSGAAGLGSLRRRYSKPLYVLLTMVGWWD
;
A
#
# COMPACT_ATOMS: atom_id res chain seq x y z
N MET A 1 -19.78 -22.46 28.09
CA MET A 1 -19.31 -23.81 28.48
C MET A 1 -17.86 -24.11 28.06
N LEU A 2 -17.36 -23.62 26.91
CA LEU A 2 -15.97 -23.80 26.47
C LEU A 2 -14.91 -23.29 27.45
N ILE A 3 -15.10 -22.11 28.07
CA ILE A 3 -14.14 -21.53 29.04
C ILE A 3 -13.95 -22.44 30.27
N ARG A 4 -15.01 -23.14 30.68
CA ARG A 4 -14.96 -24.10 31.80
C ARG A 4 -14.14 -25.34 31.44
N ARG A 5 -14.13 -25.74 30.16
CA ARG A 5 -13.37 -26.88 29.62
C ARG A 5 -11.92 -26.51 29.28
N LEU A 6 -11.66 -25.28 28.83
CA LEU A 6 -10.30 -24.75 28.64
C LEU A 6 -9.55 -24.66 29.99
N ARG A 7 -10.26 -24.24 31.04
CA ARG A 7 -9.76 -24.27 32.42
C ARG A 7 -9.49 -25.71 32.91
N TYR A 8 -10.32 -26.67 32.51
CA TYR A 8 -10.08 -28.09 32.80
C TYR A 8 -8.81 -28.61 32.12
N TRP A 9 -8.49 -28.11 30.92
CA TRP A 9 -7.26 -28.44 30.19
C TRP A 9 -6.01 -27.86 30.87
N ILE A 10 -6.07 -26.61 31.31
CA ILE A 10 -4.99 -25.93 32.05
C ILE A 10 -4.79 -26.57 33.44
N GLU A 11 -5.87 -26.95 34.13
CA GLU A 11 -5.79 -27.70 35.39
C GLU A 11 -5.27 -29.13 35.21
N SER A 12 -5.54 -29.78 34.08
CA SER A 12 -5.05 -31.12 33.75
C SER A 12 -3.53 -31.16 33.60
N ALA A 13 -2.93 -30.15 32.96
CA ALA A 13 -1.48 -30.03 32.87
C ALA A 13 -0.85 -29.90 34.26
N ARG A 14 -1.48 -29.09 35.13
CA ARG A 14 -1.02 -28.88 36.51
C ARG A 14 -1.22 -30.10 37.42
N ARG A 15 -2.22 -30.96 37.15
CA ARG A 15 -2.38 -32.26 37.84
C ARG A 15 -1.38 -33.31 37.38
N SER A 16 -0.91 -33.24 36.14
CA SER A 16 0.14 -34.14 35.66
C SER A 16 1.45 -33.93 36.43
N ASP A 17 1.78 -32.68 36.76
CA ASP A 17 2.96 -32.36 37.58
C ASP A 17 2.79 -32.80 39.03
N ALA A 18 1.60 -32.58 39.61
CA ALA A 18 1.29 -33.01 40.98
C ALA A 18 1.32 -34.54 41.14
N LEU A 19 0.86 -35.29 40.13
CA LEU A 19 0.94 -36.76 40.10
C LEU A 19 2.40 -37.25 40.00
N HIS A 20 3.27 -36.50 39.32
CA HIS A 20 4.69 -36.83 39.22
C HIS A 20 5.39 -36.67 40.58
N GLU A 21 5.03 -35.60 41.29
CA GLU A 21 5.55 -35.31 42.63
C GLU A 21 5.07 -36.34 43.67
N GLU A 22 3.80 -36.74 43.62
CA GLU A 22 3.22 -37.79 44.49
C GLU A 22 3.85 -39.17 44.21
N MET A 23 4.20 -39.45 42.96
CA MET A 23 4.80 -40.71 42.54
C MET A 23 6.27 -40.85 42.95
N GLU A 24 7.06 -39.78 42.84
CA GLU A 24 8.44 -39.75 43.35
C GLU A 24 8.47 -39.95 44.88
N LEU A 25 7.48 -39.39 45.59
CA LEU A 25 7.34 -39.53 47.03
C LEU A 25 7.05 -40.99 47.42
N HIS A 26 6.14 -41.67 46.71
CA HIS A 26 5.84 -43.09 46.92
C HIS A 26 7.02 -44.01 46.62
N LEU A 27 7.82 -43.70 45.59
CA LEU A 27 9.03 -44.47 45.26
C LEU A 27 10.13 -44.29 46.31
N ALA A 28 10.28 -43.06 46.84
CA ALA A 28 11.24 -42.76 47.89
C ALA A 28 10.89 -43.47 49.21
N GLU A 29 9.61 -43.50 49.57
CA GLU A 29 9.11 -44.20 50.76
C GLU A 29 9.34 -45.72 50.66
N LYS A 30 8.98 -46.33 49.53
CA LYS A 30 9.24 -47.76 49.25
C LYS A 30 10.73 -48.12 49.29
N ALA A 31 11.59 -47.24 48.78
CA ALA A 31 13.04 -47.45 48.84
C ALA A 31 13.57 -47.37 50.28
N ALA A 32 12.99 -46.49 51.11
CA ALA A 32 13.35 -46.36 52.53
C ALA A 32 12.93 -47.59 53.36
N GLU A 33 11.74 -48.15 53.11
CA GLU A 33 11.28 -49.41 53.72
C GLU A 33 12.24 -50.57 53.38
N LEU A 34 12.56 -50.76 52.10
CA LEU A 34 13.47 -51.83 51.66
C LEU A 34 14.89 -51.65 52.23
N GLN A 35 15.33 -50.41 52.44
CA GLN A 35 16.61 -50.13 53.10
C GLN A 35 16.57 -50.45 54.60
N ALA A 36 15.44 -50.21 55.28
CA ALA A 36 15.24 -50.56 56.68
C ALA A 36 15.24 -52.09 56.89
N ASP A 37 14.78 -52.85 55.90
CA ASP A 37 14.83 -54.32 55.87
C ASP A 37 16.23 -54.89 55.53
N GLY A 38 17.27 -54.05 55.52
CA GLY A 38 18.68 -54.47 55.44
C GLY A 38 19.29 -54.44 54.03
N MET A 39 18.59 -53.89 53.04
CA MET A 39 19.09 -53.73 51.67
C MET A 39 19.94 -52.47 51.52
N THR A 40 21.01 -52.52 50.70
CA THR A 40 21.83 -51.32 50.43
C THR A 40 21.04 -50.28 49.63
N ALA A 41 21.26 -48.99 49.93
CA ALA A 41 20.45 -47.88 49.40
C ALA A 41 20.33 -47.84 47.86
N GLU A 42 21.41 -48.18 47.14
CA GLU A 42 21.38 -48.25 45.67
C GLU A 42 20.51 -49.41 45.17
N ARG A 43 20.54 -50.56 45.86
CA ARG A 43 19.78 -51.75 45.50
C ARG A 43 18.30 -51.58 45.84
N ALA A 44 17.99 -50.94 46.97
CA ALA A 44 16.63 -50.61 47.39
C ALA A 44 15.92 -49.66 46.40
N ARG A 45 16.62 -48.62 45.92
CA ARG A 45 16.09 -47.71 44.88
C ARG A 45 15.87 -48.40 43.55
N ALA A 46 16.80 -49.26 43.14
CA ALA A 46 16.67 -50.03 41.91
C ALA A 46 15.47 -50.98 41.98
N GLU A 47 15.27 -51.66 43.12
CA GLU A 47 14.17 -52.60 43.31
C GLU A 47 12.80 -51.92 43.47
N ALA A 48 12.74 -50.77 44.14
CA ALA A 48 11.52 -49.94 44.22
C ALA A 48 11.05 -49.51 42.81
N ARG A 49 11.98 -49.07 41.95
CA ARG A 49 11.67 -48.73 40.55
C ARG A 49 11.25 -49.94 39.73
N GLN A 50 11.86 -51.11 39.95
CA GLN A 50 11.49 -52.35 39.26
C GLN A 50 10.08 -52.83 39.64
N ARG A 51 9.73 -52.79 40.94
CA ARG A 51 8.42 -53.24 41.44
C ARG A 51 7.27 -52.29 41.08
N PHE A 52 7.55 -50.99 40.94
CA PHE A 52 6.52 -50.00 40.58
C PHE A 52 6.01 -50.16 39.14
N GLY A 53 6.76 -50.86 38.28
CA GLY A 53 6.36 -51.15 36.91
C GLY A 53 6.47 -49.94 35.97
N ASN A 54 6.25 -50.18 34.67
CA ASN A 54 6.55 -49.24 33.59
C ASN A 54 5.69 -47.95 33.67
N VAL A 55 6.23 -46.94 34.35
CA VAL A 55 5.60 -45.63 34.63
C VAL A 55 5.13 -44.91 33.35
N GLY A 56 5.84 -45.09 32.24
CA GLY A 56 5.48 -44.50 30.96
C GLY A 56 4.14 -45.02 30.42
N LEU A 57 3.82 -46.29 30.65
CA LEU A 57 2.65 -46.95 30.07
C LEU A 57 1.33 -46.43 30.67
N LYS A 58 1.33 -46.10 31.97
CA LYS A 58 0.18 -45.46 32.64
C LYS A 58 -0.03 -44.01 32.21
N HIS A 59 1.03 -43.31 31.81
CA HIS A 59 0.93 -41.97 31.21
C HIS A 59 0.40 -42.01 29.77
N GLU A 60 0.77 -43.04 29.01
CA GLU A 60 0.37 -43.22 27.61
C GLU A 60 -1.10 -43.65 27.47
N GLU A 61 -1.57 -44.62 28.28
CA GLU A 61 -2.98 -45.01 28.35
C GLU A 61 -3.89 -43.84 28.77
N SER A 62 -3.42 -43.00 29.70
CA SER A 62 -4.19 -41.83 30.16
C SER A 62 -4.33 -40.75 29.07
N ARG A 63 -3.29 -40.53 28.24
CA ARG A 63 -3.38 -39.61 27.09
C ARG A 63 -4.26 -40.15 25.97
N GLU A 64 -4.21 -41.44 25.69
CA GLU A 64 -4.97 -42.06 24.61
C GLU A 64 -6.47 -42.16 24.95
N ILE A 65 -6.80 -42.52 26.19
CA ILE A 65 -8.19 -42.49 26.71
C ILE A 65 -8.74 -41.05 26.69
N TRP A 66 -7.90 -40.06 27.00
CA TRP A 66 -8.33 -38.66 27.01
C TRP A 66 -8.59 -38.11 25.60
N MET A 67 -7.73 -38.40 24.62
CA MET A 67 -7.95 -37.97 23.23
C MET A 67 -9.13 -38.69 22.56
N THR A 68 -9.25 -40.01 22.72
CA THR A 68 -10.37 -40.78 22.13
C THR A 68 -11.71 -40.36 22.72
N ARG A 69 -11.77 -40.10 24.03
CA ARG A 69 -12.94 -39.54 24.70
C ARG A 69 -13.25 -38.12 24.22
N PHE A 70 -12.24 -37.27 24.03
CA PHE A 70 -12.43 -35.93 23.50
C PHE A 70 -13.02 -35.94 22.09
N PHE A 71 -12.48 -36.75 21.17
CA PHE A 71 -12.99 -36.83 19.80
C PHE A 71 -14.40 -37.44 19.72
N SER A 72 -14.72 -38.41 20.58
CA SER A 72 -16.07 -39.00 20.63
C SER A 72 -17.10 -38.04 21.23
N GLU A 73 -16.76 -37.32 22.32
CA GLU A 73 -17.61 -36.28 22.90
C GLU A 73 -17.82 -35.11 21.92
N LEU A 74 -16.76 -34.66 21.23
CA LEU A 74 -16.87 -33.62 20.20
C LEU A 74 -17.77 -34.07 19.05
N GLY A 75 -17.64 -35.31 18.58
CA GLY A 75 -18.50 -35.88 17.54
C GLY A 75 -19.97 -35.96 17.96
N GLN A 76 -20.25 -36.34 19.22
CA GLN A 76 -21.59 -36.34 19.78
C GLN A 76 -22.18 -34.93 19.91
N ASP A 77 -21.39 -33.97 20.40
CA ASP A 77 -21.77 -32.58 20.55
C ASP A 77 -22.08 -31.94 19.18
N VAL A 78 -21.24 -32.19 18.16
CA VAL A 78 -21.47 -31.74 16.78
C VAL A 78 -22.74 -32.36 16.19
N ARG A 79 -22.93 -33.68 16.32
CA ARG A 79 -24.12 -34.36 15.80
C ARG A 79 -25.40 -33.85 16.47
N TYR A 80 -25.37 -33.64 17.78
CA TYR A 80 -26.49 -33.06 18.52
C TYR A 80 -26.77 -31.61 18.08
N GLY A 81 -25.72 -30.81 17.90
CA GLY A 81 -25.82 -29.45 17.35
C GLY A 81 -26.48 -29.42 15.98
N CYS A 82 -26.02 -30.26 15.03
CA CYS A 82 -26.61 -30.36 13.69
C CYS A 82 -28.08 -30.80 13.74
N ARG A 83 -28.43 -31.76 14.62
CA ARG A 83 -29.83 -32.20 14.76
C ARG A 83 -30.73 -31.10 15.32
N THR A 84 -30.23 -30.33 16.28
CA THR A 84 -30.93 -29.19 16.87
C THR A 84 -31.12 -28.06 15.84
N MET A 85 -30.10 -27.79 15.01
CA MET A 85 -30.21 -26.83 13.91
C MET A 85 -31.25 -27.27 12.86
N ALA A 86 -31.29 -28.56 12.52
CA ALA A 86 -32.27 -29.11 11.59
C ALA A 86 -33.72 -29.09 12.15
N ALA A 87 -33.89 -29.15 13.47
CA ALA A 87 -35.18 -29.01 14.14
C ALA A 87 -35.67 -27.54 14.14
N HIS A 88 -34.75 -26.58 14.33
CA HIS A 88 -35.06 -25.14 14.36
C HIS A 88 -34.61 -24.43 13.08
N LYS A 89 -35.27 -24.76 11.96
CA LYS A 89 -34.86 -24.34 10.60
C LYS A 89 -34.81 -22.83 10.41
N ALA A 90 -35.80 -22.08 10.92
CA ALA A 90 -35.89 -20.63 10.70
C ALA A 90 -34.78 -19.87 11.45
N PHE A 91 -34.55 -20.20 12.72
CA PHE A 91 -33.50 -19.59 13.53
C PHE A 91 -32.10 -19.92 12.99
N SER A 92 -31.87 -21.18 12.62
CA SER A 92 -30.60 -21.61 12.04
C SER A 92 -30.34 -20.95 10.68
N ALA A 93 -31.36 -20.80 9.85
CA ALA A 93 -31.24 -20.10 8.57
C ALA A 93 -30.87 -18.63 8.77
N LEU A 94 -31.49 -17.94 9.73
CA LEU A 94 -31.18 -16.53 10.04
C LEU A 94 -29.73 -16.38 10.53
N ALA A 95 -29.28 -17.27 11.41
CA ALA A 95 -27.91 -17.27 11.91
C ALA A 95 -26.88 -17.56 10.81
N VAL A 96 -27.14 -18.57 9.97
CA VAL A 96 -26.27 -18.92 8.83
C VAL A 96 -26.24 -17.80 7.80
N LEU A 97 -27.37 -17.17 7.47
CA LEU A 97 -27.41 -16.04 6.54
C LEU A 97 -26.67 -14.82 7.08
N SER A 98 -26.83 -14.51 8.38
CA SER A 98 -26.10 -13.42 9.03
C SER A 98 -24.58 -13.65 9.00
N LEU A 99 -24.15 -14.88 9.36
CA LEU A 99 -22.74 -15.26 9.34
C LEU A 99 -22.18 -15.28 7.92
N ALA A 100 -22.93 -15.83 6.95
CA ALA A 100 -22.53 -15.87 5.55
C ALA A 100 -22.42 -14.46 4.95
N LEU A 101 -23.31 -13.54 5.32
CA LEU A 101 -23.25 -12.15 4.89
C LEU A 101 -22.05 -11.42 5.53
N GLY A 102 -21.79 -11.64 6.82
CA GLY A 102 -20.64 -11.07 7.52
C GLY A 102 -19.31 -11.54 6.92
N ILE A 103 -19.16 -12.86 6.73
CA ILE A 103 -17.97 -13.45 6.10
C ILE A 103 -17.87 -13.00 4.64
N GLY A 104 -18.96 -13.10 3.87
CA GLY A 104 -18.98 -12.76 2.44
C GLY A 104 -18.69 -11.29 2.16
N ALA A 105 -19.25 -10.37 2.96
CA ALA A 105 -18.96 -8.95 2.84
C ALA A 105 -17.49 -8.64 3.16
N ASN A 106 -16.95 -9.23 4.24
CA ASN A 106 -15.55 -9.06 4.60
C ASN A 106 -14.60 -9.63 3.53
N THR A 107 -14.89 -10.82 3.00
CA THR A 107 -14.10 -11.44 1.92
C THR A 107 -14.20 -10.65 0.62
N ALA A 108 -15.38 -10.11 0.27
CA ALA A 108 -15.56 -9.29 -0.93
C ALA A 108 -14.78 -7.97 -0.82
N ILE A 109 -14.83 -7.30 0.34
CA ILE A 109 -14.03 -6.09 0.61
C ILE A 109 -12.55 -6.43 0.53
N TYR A 110 -12.11 -7.54 1.11
CA TYR A 110 -10.71 -7.97 1.07
C TYR A 110 -10.25 -8.28 -0.35
N SER A 111 -11.06 -8.99 -1.14
CA SER A 111 -10.74 -9.35 -2.53
C SER A 111 -10.70 -8.12 -3.44
N LEU A 112 -11.66 -7.19 -3.26
CA LEU A 112 -11.68 -5.91 -3.97
C LEU A 112 -10.43 -5.10 -3.60
N MET A 113 -10.10 -5.04 -2.31
CA MET A 113 -8.90 -4.39 -1.78
C MET A 113 -7.64 -4.99 -2.38
N GLU A 114 -7.50 -6.31 -2.39
CA GLU A 114 -6.32 -7.00 -2.95
C GLU A 114 -6.19 -6.72 -4.46
N SER A 115 -7.30 -6.76 -5.19
CA SER A 115 -7.29 -6.53 -6.65
C SER A 115 -6.92 -5.11 -7.05
N ILE A 116 -7.27 -4.12 -6.22
CA ILE A 116 -7.05 -2.70 -6.50
C ILE A 116 -5.73 -2.21 -5.88
N LEU A 117 -5.34 -2.72 -4.70
CA LEU A 117 -4.11 -2.31 -4.00
C LEU A 117 -2.86 -3.06 -4.45
N LEU A 118 -2.98 -4.29 -4.97
CA LEU A 118 -1.84 -5.10 -5.40
C LEU A 118 -1.70 -5.21 -6.92
N ARG A 119 -2.58 -4.60 -7.71
CA ARG A 119 -2.32 -4.48 -9.14
C ARG A 119 -1.10 -3.59 -9.31
N SER A 120 0.02 -4.19 -9.72
CA SER A 120 1.14 -3.43 -10.24
C SER A 120 0.62 -2.56 -11.39
N LEU A 121 1.15 -1.34 -11.52
CA LEU A 121 0.86 -0.52 -12.68
C LEU A 121 1.06 -1.39 -13.94
N PRO A 122 0.16 -1.33 -14.94
CA PRO A 122 0.29 -2.09 -16.17
C PRO A 122 1.36 -1.44 -17.06
N VAL A 123 2.59 -1.52 -16.58
CA VAL A 123 3.80 -0.92 -17.15
C VAL A 123 4.85 -2.02 -17.23
N ALA A 124 5.73 -1.95 -18.22
CA ALA A 124 6.84 -2.90 -18.30
C ALA A 124 7.77 -2.71 -17.08
N ASP A 125 8.20 -3.82 -16.49
CA ASP A 125 9.10 -3.88 -15.32
C ASP A 125 8.74 -2.89 -14.18
N PRO A 126 7.58 -3.07 -13.51
CA PRO A 126 7.14 -2.20 -12.41
C PRO A 126 8.16 -2.04 -11.25
N PRO A 127 8.94 -3.06 -10.85
CA PRO A 127 9.94 -2.94 -9.78
C PRO A 127 11.03 -1.88 -10.03
N SER A 128 11.32 -1.55 -11.29
CA SER A 128 12.30 -0.50 -11.62
C SER A 128 11.74 0.92 -11.48
N LEU A 129 10.43 1.09 -11.29
CA LEU A 129 9.83 2.40 -11.08
C LEU A 129 9.96 2.86 -9.64
N VAL A 130 10.32 4.12 -9.48
CA VAL A 130 10.54 4.79 -8.19
C VAL A 130 9.80 6.10 -8.18
N VAL A 131 9.08 6.37 -7.09
CA VAL A 131 8.47 7.66 -6.80
C VAL A 131 9.45 8.48 -5.97
N LEU A 132 9.66 9.73 -6.36
CA LEU A 132 10.42 10.68 -5.58
C LEU A 132 9.46 11.38 -4.62
N ASN A 133 9.75 11.32 -3.34
CA ASN A 133 9.08 12.09 -2.30
C ASN A 133 10.14 12.86 -1.52
N TRP A 134 9.72 13.75 -0.64
CA TRP A 134 10.58 14.29 0.39
C TRP A 134 9.82 14.36 1.71
N HIS A 135 10.57 14.37 2.80
CA HIS A 135 10.03 14.66 4.12
C HIS A 135 10.66 15.91 4.73
N SER A 136 9.90 16.61 5.56
CA SER A 136 10.43 17.69 6.39
C SER A 136 9.69 17.74 7.73
N ARG A 137 10.28 18.40 8.73
CA ARG A 137 9.57 18.69 9.99
C ARG A 137 8.45 19.68 9.71
N PRO A 138 7.24 19.50 10.28
CA PRO A 138 6.11 20.36 9.95
C PRO A 138 6.38 21.83 10.31
N PRO A 139 5.71 22.79 9.64
CA PRO A 139 5.94 24.22 9.86
C PRO A 139 5.64 24.74 11.25
N LYS A 140 4.86 24.01 12.06
CA LYS A 140 4.35 24.49 13.34
C LYS A 140 5.34 24.26 14.48
N ASP A 141 6.23 25.22 14.69
CA ASP A 141 6.49 25.71 16.05
C ASP A 141 5.57 26.93 16.28
N GLY A 142 5.17 27.20 17.52
CA GLY A 142 4.16 28.20 17.88
C GLY A 142 4.46 29.66 17.52
N ASP A 143 5.56 29.95 16.82
CA ASP A 143 5.97 31.29 16.41
C ASP A 143 5.85 31.47 14.89
N LYS A 144 5.19 32.56 14.51
CA LYS A 144 4.58 32.86 13.21
C LYS A 144 5.57 33.24 12.08
N GLU A 145 6.67 32.52 11.91
CA GLU A 145 7.52 32.68 10.72
C GLU A 145 7.38 31.46 9.79
N SER A 146 7.37 31.70 8.48
CA SER A 146 7.45 30.64 7.47
C SER A 146 8.81 29.96 7.57
N VAL A 147 8.92 28.93 8.41
CA VAL A 147 10.20 28.23 8.65
C VAL A 147 10.51 27.19 7.55
N HIS A 148 9.98 27.38 6.34
CA HIS A 148 10.00 26.41 5.24
C HIS A 148 10.30 27.08 3.91
N VAL A 149 11.15 26.43 3.12
CA VAL A 149 11.48 26.80 1.73
C VAL A 149 10.29 26.69 0.76
N MET A 150 9.14 26.18 1.22
CA MET A 150 7.91 26.13 0.44
C MET A 150 7.09 27.38 0.71
N HIS A 151 7.12 28.34 -0.21
CA HIS A 151 6.32 29.57 -0.11
C HIS A 151 5.00 29.46 -0.87
N GLY A 152 4.90 28.50 -1.80
CA GLY A 152 3.66 28.14 -2.45
C GLY A 152 3.62 26.65 -2.79
N LEU A 153 2.41 26.11 -2.92
CA LEU A 153 2.21 24.71 -3.27
C LEU A 153 0.93 24.47 -4.08
N GLN A 154 0.97 23.44 -4.91
CA GLN A 154 -0.18 22.84 -5.57
C GLN A 154 0.00 21.32 -5.57
N GLY A 155 -0.76 20.62 -4.72
CA GLY A 155 -0.74 19.16 -4.62
C GLY A 155 -1.07 18.67 -3.22
N MET A 156 -0.76 17.40 -2.95
CA MET A 156 -1.11 16.76 -1.68
C MET A 156 0.10 16.51 -0.79
N PHE A 157 -0.09 16.67 0.51
CA PHE A 157 0.85 16.29 1.54
C PHE A 157 0.16 15.38 2.57
N TRP A 158 0.92 14.54 3.23
CA TRP A 158 0.40 13.60 4.22
C TRP A 158 1.34 13.50 5.43
N PRO A 159 0.82 13.09 6.60
CA PRO A 159 1.67 12.83 7.76
C PRO A 159 2.57 11.63 7.49
N GLY A 160 3.86 11.80 7.75
CA GLY A 160 4.86 10.75 7.85
C GLY A 160 5.13 10.34 9.29
N ASP A 161 6.21 9.59 9.48
CA ASP A 161 6.61 9.11 10.80
C ASP A 161 7.01 10.25 11.73
N LYS A 162 6.76 10.07 13.03
CA LYS A 162 7.18 11.00 14.10
C LYS A 162 6.77 12.46 13.84
N GLY A 163 5.62 12.65 13.21
CA GLY A 163 5.04 13.98 12.93
C GLY A 163 5.67 14.71 11.75
N THR A 164 6.49 14.05 10.91
CA THR A 164 7.02 14.65 9.68
C THR A 164 5.92 14.89 8.65
N LEU A 165 6.13 15.88 7.79
CA LEU A 165 5.36 16.08 6.56
C LEU A 165 6.03 15.28 5.45
N VAL A 166 5.26 14.55 4.66
CA VAL A 166 5.74 13.87 3.44
C VAL A 166 4.92 14.34 2.26
N THR A 167 5.58 14.58 1.13
CA THR A 167 4.91 14.87 -0.13
C THR A 167 5.77 14.49 -1.34
N GLY A 168 5.12 14.33 -2.49
CA GLY A 168 5.72 14.02 -3.78
C GLY A 168 5.82 15.20 -4.73
N ILE A 169 5.44 16.41 -4.32
CA ILE A 169 5.50 17.61 -5.17
C ILE A 169 6.83 18.34 -5.01
N PHE A 170 7.36 18.85 -6.11
CA PHE A 170 8.65 19.55 -6.17
C PHE A 170 8.50 20.85 -6.98
N PRO A 171 9.44 21.80 -6.86
CA PRO A 171 9.53 22.91 -7.79
C PRO A 171 10.06 22.45 -9.14
N TYR A 172 9.62 23.10 -10.21
CA TYR A 172 10.08 22.77 -11.56
C TYR A 172 11.61 22.86 -11.72
N PRO A 173 12.32 23.87 -11.16
CA PRO A 173 13.78 23.91 -11.25
C PRO A 173 14.48 22.75 -10.52
N ALA A 174 13.84 22.17 -9.50
CA ALA A 174 14.34 20.97 -8.83
C ALA A 174 14.23 19.74 -9.74
N PHE A 175 13.12 19.61 -10.46
CA PHE A 175 12.94 18.58 -11.47
C PHE A 175 14.01 18.68 -12.56
N GLU A 176 14.27 19.89 -13.07
CA GLU A 176 15.33 20.10 -14.07
C GLU A 176 16.71 19.70 -13.52
N THR A 177 17.05 20.15 -12.31
CA THR A 177 18.32 19.81 -11.65
C THR A 177 18.48 18.30 -11.42
N LEU A 178 17.41 17.59 -11.06
CA LEU A 178 17.45 16.13 -10.84
C LEU A 178 17.41 15.34 -12.15
N ARG A 179 16.86 15.92 -13.21
CA ARG A 179 16.84 15.34 -14.56
C ARG A 179 18.22 15.45 -15.20
N GLU A 180 18.88 16.59 -15.04
CA GLU A 180 20.22 16.84 -15.55
C GLU A 180 21.25 15.94 -14.85
N GLU A 181 22.14 15.33 -15.64
CA GLU A 181 23.23 14.49 -15.14
C GLU A 181 22.78 13.35 -14.21
N ASN A 182 21.72 12.61 -14.55
CA ASN A 182 21.16 11.58 -13.66
C ASN A 182 21.82 10.19 -13.84
N PRO A 183 22.65 9.71 -12.89
CA PRO A 183 23.27 8.39 -12.98
C PRO A 183 22.33 7.25 -12.54
N ALA A 184 21.23 7.57 -11.84
CA ALA A 184 20.37 6.59 -11.19
C ALA A 184 19.20 6.14 -12.09
N PHE A 185 18.58 7.08 -12.80
CA PHE A 185 17.43 6.83 -13.65
C PHE A 185 17.81 6.77 -15.13
N SER A 186 17.21 5.82 -15.85
CA SER A 186 17.21 5.77 -17.31
C SER A 186 16.23 6.79 -17.90
N THR A 187 15.16 7.10 -17.15
CA THR A 187 14.20 8.14 -17.48
C THR A 187 13.64 8.72 -16.18
N LEU A 188 13.72 10.04 -16.01
CA LEU A 188 13.02 10.78 -14.97
C LEU A 188 11.94 11.63 -15.64
N PHE A 189 10.71 11.54 -15.14
CA PHE A 189 9.56 12.21 -15.72
C PHE A 189 8.70 12.80 -14.61
N GLY A 190 8.04 13.91 -14.95
CA GLY A 190 7.10 14.58 -14.08
C GLY A 190 5.68 14.59 -14.63
N TYR A 191 4.73 14.82 -13.74
CA TYR A 191 3.31 14.95 -14.04
C TYR A 191 2.60 15.78 -12.96
N VAL A 192 1.44 16.33 -13.32
CA VAL A 192 0.64 17.20 -12.47
C VAL A 192 -0.83 16.96 -12.75
N ASN A 193 -1.62 16.79 -11.69
CA ASN A 193 -3.07 16.77 -11.81
C ASN A 193 -3.56 18.16 -12.28
N GLY A 194 -4.06 18.23 -13.51
CA GLY A 194 -4.60 19.43 -14.14
C GLY A 194 -6.05 19.74 -13.74
N HIS A 195 -6.60 18.98 -12.78
CA HIS A 195 -7.99 19.00 -12.37
C HIS A 195 -8.96 18.75 -13.54
N ASN A 196 -10.25 18.96 -13.28
CA ASN A 196 -11.24 18.88 -14.33
C ASN A 196 -11.19 20.13 -15.19
N LYS A 197 -11.16 19.92 -16.51
CA LYS A 197 -11.17 20.94 -17.55
C LYS A 197 -12.40 20.78 -18.43
N THR A 198 -12.78 21.85 -19.12
CA THR A 198 -13.84 21.77 -20.13
C THR A 198 -13.25 21.23 -21.42
N LEU A 199 -13.66 20.02 -21.81
CA LEU A 199 -13.30 19.41 -23.09
C LEU A 199 -14.48 19.56 -24.07
N ALA A 200 -14.28 20.30 -25.15
CA ALA A 200 -15.24 20.42 -26.23
C ALA A 200 -14.79 19.70 -27.51
N ILE A 201 -15.68 18.86 -28.03
CA ILE A 201 -15.49 18.04 -29.24
C ILE A 201 -16.70 18.28 -30.13
N GLY A 202 -16.51 18.74 -31.37
CA GLY A 202 -17.61 18.97 -32.30
C GLY A 202 -18.71 19.91 -31.78
N GLY A 203 -18.36 20.87 -30.91
CA GLY A 203 -19.31 21.81 -30.28
C GLY A 203 -19.99 21.30 -29.01
N GLN A 204 -19.75 20.05 -28.60
CA GLN A 204 -20.25 19.50 -27.33
C GLN A 204 -19.20 19.61 -26.24
N ALA A 205 -19.49 20.41 -25.21
CA ALA A 205 -18.61 20.62 -24.06
C ALA A 205 -18.99 19.70 -22.88
N ALA A 206 -17.99 19.09 -22.25
CA ALA A 206 -18.18 18.31 -21.04
C ALA A 206 -16.93 18.38 -20.15
N SER A 207 -17.12 18.13 -18.85
CA SER A 207 -16.01 17.99 -17.92
C SER A 207 -15.14 16.79 -18.29
N ALA A 208 -13.82 16.96 -18.18
CA ALA A 208 -12.83 15.92 -18.42
C ALA A 208 -11.69 16.03 -17.42
N GLY A 209 -11.30 14.91 -16.79
CA GLY A 209 -10.13 14.87 -15.91
C GLY A 209 -8.85 15.05 -16.74
N THR A 210 -8.00 16.00 -16.36
CA THR A 210 -6.79 16.34 -17.10
C THR A 210 -5.53 16.03 -16.30
N GLU A 211 -4.53 15.45 -16.95
CA GLU A 211 -3.19 15.30 -16.41
C GLU A 211 -2.17 15.98 -17.34
N TYR A 212 -1.37 16.87 -16.78
CA TYR A 212 -0.23 17.43 -17.47
C TYR A 212 0.97 16.51 -17.26
N VAL A 213 1.66 16.16 -18.33
CA VAL A 213 2.74 15.18 -18.31
C VAL A 213 3.96 15.69 -19.05
N THR A 214 5.14 15.43 -18.49
CA THR A 214 6.39 15.72 -19.21
C THR A 214 6.53 14.85 -20.46
N GLY A 215 7.36 15.29 -21.40
CA GLY A 215 7.63 14.57 -22.65
C GLY A 215 8.06 13.11 -22.45
N GLU A 216 8.73 12.81 -21.33
CA GLU A 216 9.23 11.46 -21.06
C GLU A 216 8.27 10.57 -20.26
N TYR A 217 7.08 11.05 -19.92
CA TYR A 217 6.14 10.34 -19.06
C TYR A 217 5.77 8.94 -19.60
N PHE A 218 5.24 8.88 -20.82
CA PHE A 218 4.82 7.60 -21.41
C PHE A 218 6.00 6.67 -21.69
N ARG A 219 7.15 7.23 -22.11
CA ARG A 219 8.38 6.48 -22.34
C ARG A 219 8.92 5.88 -21.04
N GLY A 220 8.96 6.68 -19.97
CA GLY A 220 9.40 6.25 -18.65
C GLY A 220 8.49 5.17 -18.06
N LEU A 221 7.20 5.22 -18.35
CA LEU A 221 6.22 4.19 -18.00
C LEU A 221 6.21 3.00 -18.98
N SER A 222 6.99 3.04 -20.07
CA SER A 222 7.00 2.03 -21.13
C SER A 222 5.61 1.74 -21.71
N ILE A 223 4.80 2.78 -21.88
CA ILE A 223 3.44 2.69 -22.44
C ILE A 223 3.51 2.84 -23.96
N SER A 224 2.75 1.99 -24.65
CA SER A 224 2.57 2.06 -26.11
C SER A 224 1.18 2.57 -26.45
N ALA A 225 1.07 3.37 -27.52
CA ALA A 225 -0.23 3.90 -27.95
C ALA A 225 -1.16 2.78 -28.46
N ALA A 226 -2.45 2.86 -28.17
CA ALA A 226 -3.47 2.06 -28.86
C ALA A 226 -3.73 2.56 -30.29
N ALA A 227 -3.59 3.87 -30.51
CA ALA A 227 -3.66 4.50 -31.83
C ALA A 227 -2.80 5.77 -31.85
N GLY A 228 -2.23 6.10 -33.02
CA GLY A 228 -1.39 7.29 -33.19
C GLY A 228 -0.05 7.21 -32.45
N ARG A 229 0.37 8.31 -31.84
CA ARG A 229 1.60 8.43 -31.04
C ARG A 229 1.33 9.07 -29.69
N LEU A 230 2.13 8.74 -28.68
CA LEU A 230 2.06 9.39 -27.37
C LEU A 230 2.87 10.70 -27.35
N ILE A 231 2.68 11.47 -26.27
CA ILE A 231 3.47 12.68 -25.97
C ILE A 231 4.94 12.28 -25.83
N ASN A 232 5.82 13.06 -26.44
CA ASN A 232 7.28 12.90 -26.35
C ASN A 232 7.98 14.24 -26.02
N ALA A 233 9.31 14.22 -25.91
CA ALA A 233 10.15 15.38 -25.62
C ALA A 233 9.87 16.61 -26.50
N GLU A 234 9.57 16.40 -27.78
CA GLU A 234 9.40 17.50 -28.74
C GLU A 234 8.07 18.24 -28.54
N ASP A 235 7.06 17.57 -27.97
CA ASP A 235 5.75 18.14 -27.65
C ASP A 235 5.77 18.93 -26.33
N ASP A 236 6.69 18.59 -25.42
CA ASP A 236 6.81 19.19 -24.09
C ASP A 236 7.88 20.29 -24.04
N ARG A 237 7.71 21.30 -24.90
CA ARG A 237 8.57 22.48 -24.92
C ARG A 237 7.74 23.76 -24.99
N PRO A 238 8.23 24.88 -24.44
CA PRO A 238 7.62 26.18 -24.64
C PRO A 238 7.44 26.47 -26.15
N GLY A 239 6.20 26.79 -26.56
CA GLY A 239 5.88 27.09 -27.96
C GLY A 239 5.73 25.88 -28.88
N ALA A 240 5.81 24.64 -28.38
CA ALA A 240 5.49 23.45 -29.16
C ALA A 240 4.01 23.47 -29.61
N ALA A 241 3.71 22.73 -30.68
CA ALA A 241 2.34 22.60 -31.16
C ALA A 241 1.45 21.97 -30.07
N PRO A 242 0.28 22.55 -29.77
CA PRO A 242 -0.60 22.04 -28.72
C PRO A 242 -1.24 20.72 -29.14
N VAL A 243 -0.83 19.64 -28.49
CA VAL A 243 -1.29 18.28 -28.76
C VAL A 243 -1.91 17.65 -27.53
N ALA A 244 -2.76 16.65 -27.75
CA ALA A 244 -3.39 15.88 -26.68
C ALA A 244 -3.29 14.37 -26.95
N VAL A 245 -3.18 13.60 -25.86
CA VAL A 245 -3.42 12.15 -25.87
C VAL A 245 -4.70 11.87 -25.09
N ILE A 246 -5.60 11.08 -25.66
CA ILE A 246 -6.90 10.76 -25.05
C ILE A 246 -6.82 9.38 -24.38
N SER A 247 -7.51 9.20 -23.26
CA SER A 247 -7.64 7.88 -22.63
C SER A 247 -8.44 6.93 -23.53
N PHE A 248 -8.21 5.62 -23.41
CA PHE A 248 -8.97 4.65 -24.20
C PHE A 248 -10.48 4.79 -23.99
N ALA A 249 -10.91 4.95 -22.73
CA ALA A 249 -12.33 5.12 -22.37
C ALA A 249 -12.93 6.39 -22.99
N ALA A 250 -12.22 7.53 -22.93
CA ALA A 250 -12.67 8.77 -23.54
C ALA A 250 -12.72 8.66 -25.08
N SER A 251 -11.78 7.93 -25.71
CA SER A 251 -11.81 7.69 -27.15
C SER A 251 -13.05 6.92 -27.60
N GLN A 252 -13.44 5.88 -26.85
CA GLN A 252 -14.64 5.08 -27.11
C GLN A 252 -15.91 5.93 -26.92
N ASN A 253 -16.00 6.64 -25.79
CA ASN A 253 -17.21 7.35 -25.41
C ASN A 253 -17.46 8.63 -26.22
N ARG A 254 -16.39 9.30 -26.69
CA ARG A 254 -16.50 10.64 -27.30
C ARG A 254 -16.16 10.70 -28.78
N PHE A 255 -15.41 9.73 -29.30
CA PHE A 255 -14.99 9.68 -30.71
C PHE A 255 -15.50 8.44 -31.45
N GLY A 256 -16.19 7.52 -30.77
CA GLY A 256 -16.60 6.24 -31.35
C GLY A 256 -15.44 5.26 -31.59
N GLY A 257 -14.27 5.53 -31.01
CA GLY A 257 -13.15 4.61 -30.93
C GLY A 257 -11.77 5.23 -31.16
N PRO A 258 -10.69 4.47 -30.87
CA PRO A 258 -9.32 5.01 -30.87
C PRO A 258 -8.85 5.59 -32.20
N SER A 259 -9.18 4.95 -33.33
CA SER A 259 -8.77 5.40 -34.67
C SER A 259 -9.45 6.70 -35.09
N ASN A 260 -10.69 6.92 -34.65
CA ASN A 260 -11.47 8.11 -34.99
C ASN A 260 -11.02 9.35 -34.21
N ALA A 261 -10.37 9.16 -33.06
CA ALA A 261 -9.88 10.25 -32.24
C ALA A 261 -8.67 10.95 -32.86
N ILE A 262 -7.82 10.23 -33.60
CA ILE A 262 -6.56 10.77 -34.13
C ILE A 262 -6.82 11.88 -35.15
N GLY A 263 -6.08 12.99 -35.02
CA GLY A 263 -6.19 14.17 -35.88
C GLY A 263 -7.39 15.06 -35.57
N GLN A 264 -8.27 14.66 -34.64
CA GLN A 264 -9.45 15.46 -34.31
C GLN A 264 -9.05 16.73 -33.55
N PRO A 265 -9.64 17.88 -33.90
CA PRO A 265 -9.51 19.10 -33.11
C PRO A 265 -10.37 18.97 -31.84
N VAL A 266 -9.79 19.36 -30.72
CA VAL A 266 -10.48 19.48 -29.44
C VAL A 266 -10.19 20.83 -28.82
N LEU A 267 -11.13 21.34 -28.03
CA LEU A 267 -10.90 22.53 -27.22
C LEU A 267 -10.79 22.12 -25.76
N VAL A 268 -9.70 22.49 -25.08
CA VAL A 268 -9.56 22.36 -23.62
C VAL A 268 -9.54 23.76 -23.04
N ASP A 269 -10.56 24.12 -22.25
CA ASP A 269 -10.76 25.48 -21.74
C ASP A 269 -10.59 26.55 -22.84
N ASN A 270 -11.18 26.31 -24.02
CA ASN A 270 -11.10 27.14 -25.23
C ASN A 270 -9.73 27.20 -25.94
N VAL A 271 -8.71 26.49 -25.46
CA VAL A 271 -7.45 26.32 -26.18
C VAL A 271 -7.61 25.20 -27.22
N PRO A 272 -7.30 25.43 -28.52
CA PRO A 272 -7.37 24.38 -29.52
C PRO A 272 -6.15 23.45 -29.44
N LEU A 273 -6.41 22.15 -29.41
CA LEU A 273 -5.41 21.09 -29.46
C LEU A 273 -5.77 20.06 -30.52
N THR A 274 -4.76 19.36 -31.02
CA THR A 274 -4.95 18.21 -31.91
C THR A 274 -4.70 16.91 -31.15
N VAL A 275 -5.62 15.95 -31.26
CA VAL A 275 -5.41 14.61 -30.71
C VAL A 275 -4.38 13.87 -31.56
N VAL A 276 -3.23 13.53 -30.97
CA VAL A 276 -2.14 12.83 -31.66
C VAL A 276 -2.06 11.35 -31.32
N GLY A 277 -2.73 10.92 -30.25
CA GLY A 277 -2.71 9.54 -29.79
C GLY A 277 -3.81 9.16 -28.82
N VAL A 278 -3.96 7.85 -28.65
CA VAL A 278 -4.84 7.26 -27.65
C VAL A 278 -4.03 6.32 -26.76
N ALA A 279 -4.11 6.53 -25.45
CA ALA A 279 -3.49 5.65 -24.46
C ALA A 279 -4.14 4.25 -24.48
N PRO A 280 -3.42 3.18 -24.12
CA PRO A 280 -3.96 1.83 -24.21
C PRO A 280 -5.03 1.55 -23.14
N PRO A 281 -5.94 0.59 -23.35
CA PRO A 281 -7.07 0.32 -22.46
C PRO A 281 -6.67 -0.08 -21.03
N GLU A 282 -5.49 -0.65 -20.87
CA GLU A 282 -4.92 -1.00 -19.58
C GLU A 282 -4.38 0.21 -18.79
N PHE A 283 -4.16 1.37 -19.43
CA PHE A 283 -3.52 2.52 -18.78
C PHE A 283 -4.53 3.55 -18.27
N PHE A 284 -4.51 3.80 -16.96
CA PHE A 284 -5.40 4.72 -16.25
C PHE A 284 -4.65 5.88 -15.57
N GLY A 285 -3.41 6.16 -15.98
CA GLY A 285 -2.52 7.11 -15.31
C GLY A 285 -1.75 6.48 -14.14
N VAL A 286 -0.83 7.25 -13.57
CA VAL A 286 0.01 6.84 -12.42
C VAL A 286 -0.71 6.92 -11.07
N ASP A 287 -1.81 7.68 -11.00
CA ASP A 287 -2.78 7.67 -9.91
C ASP A 287 -4.12 7.08 -10.41
N PRO A 288 -4.45 5.81 -10.07
CA PRO A 288 -5.70 5.19 -10.47
C PRO A 288 -6.97 5.89 -9.93
N ALA A 289 -6.88 6.72 -8.88
CA ALA A 289 -8.03 7.52 -8.41
C ALA A 289 -8.32 8.71 -9.32
N ALA A 290 -7.31 9.20 -10.04
CA ALA A 290 -7.46 10.35 -10.94
C ALA A 290 -8.06 9.91 -12.29
N ALA A 291 -7.56 8.81 -12.85
CA ALA A 291 -8.01 8.23 -14.13
C ALA A 291 -8.33 9.29 -15.21
N PRO A 292 -7.33 10.07 -15.65
CA PRO A 292 -7.55 11.22 -16.53
C PRO A 292 -8.14 10.80 -17.88
N ASP A 293 -9.06 11.62 -18.39
CA ASP A 293 -9.65 11.50 -19.72
C ASP A 293 -8.68 11.96 -20.82
N ILE A 294 -7.82 12.93 -20.48
CA ILE A 294 -6.91 13.60 -21.40
C ILE A 294 -5.56 13.87 -20.74
N TYR A 295 -4.49 13.60 -21.49
CA TYR A 295 -3.11 13.90 -21.14
C TYR A 295 -2.59 15.01 -22.04
N LEU A 296 -2.01 16.03 -21.44
CA LEU A 296 -1.47 17.20 -22.13
C LEU A 296 0.04 17.33 -21.84
N PRO A 297 0.88 17.76 -22.79
CA PRO A 297 2.27 18.10 -22.49
C PRO A 297 2.33 19.13 -21.36
N LEU A 298 3.30 19.01 -20.45
CA LEU A 298 3.39 19.86 -19.25
C LEU A 298 3.37 21.34 -19.61
N HIS A 299 4.17 21.75 -20.60
CA HIS A 299 4.22 23.14 -21.08
C HIS A 299 2.93 23.64 -21.76
N THR A 300 1.99 22.77 -22.09
CA THR A 300 0.66 23.18 -22.59
C THR A 300 -0.14 23.92 -21.52
N ASN A 301 0.18 23.72 -20.23
CA ASN A 301 -0.42 24.50 -19.13
C ASN A 301 -0.15 26.01 -19.27
N LEU A 302 0.89 26.44 -19.98
CA LEU A 302 1.16 27.85 -20.26
C LEU A 302 0.09 28.48 -21.15
N LEU A 303 -0.54 27.67 -22.01
CA LEU A 303 -1.64 28.08 -22.88
C LEU A 303 -2.99 27.94 -22.16
N VAL A 304 -3.20 26.83 -21.46
CA VAL A 304 -4.49 26.48 -20.83
C VAL A 304 -4.71 27.22 -19.50
N ASP A 305 -3.70 27.26 -18.62
CA ASP A 305 -3.78 27.89 -17.30
C ASP A 305 -3.16 29.31 -17.28
N GLY A 306 -2.48 29.70 -18.35
CA GLY A 306 -2.01 31.07 -18.61
C GLY A 306 -1.00 31.59 -17.59
N ALA A 307 -1.17 32.86 -17.19
CA ALA A 307 -0.24 33.59 -16.33
C ALA A 307 -0.06 32.96 -14.93
N ARG A 308 -1.00 32.12 -14.48
CA ARG A 308 -0.84 31.36 -13.24
C ARG A 308 0.28 30.31 -13.39
N ALA A 309 0.23 29.49 -14.44
CA ALA A 309 1.24 28.48 -14.73
C ALA A 309 2.61 29.11 -14.97
N ALA A 310 2.68 30.18 -15.78
CA ALA A 310 3.94 30.84 -16.12
C ALA A 310 4.76 31.30 -14.90
N ARG A 311 4.09 31.69 -13.80
CA ARG A 311 4.77 32.11 -12.56
C ARG A 311 5.38 30.95 -11.77
N MET A 312 4.88 29.72 -11.93
CA MET A 312 5.33 28.55 -11.17
C MET A 312 6.62 27.91 -11.71
N TYR A 313 6.93 28.09 -12.99
CA TYR A 313 8.12 27.49 -13.63
C TYR A 313 9.44 28.03 -13.07
N PRO A 314 9.67 29.36 -12.98
CA PRO A 314 10.94 29.88 -12.47
C PRO A 314 11.02 29.91 -10.93
N ASP A 315 9.91 29.68 -10.23
CA ASP A 315 9.84 29.82 -8.78
C ASP A 315 10.38 28.57 -8.08
N GLY A 316 11.58 28.67 -7.50
CA GLY A 316 12.23 27.61 -6.73
C GLY A 316 11.60 27.31 -5.37
N ASN A 317 10.65 28.13 -4.92
CA ASN A 317 9.93 27.97 -3.66
C ASN A 317 8.45 27.58 -3.89
N PHE A 318 8.00 27.42 -5.14
CA PHE A 318 6.65 26.93 -5.48
C PHE A 318 6.68 25.45 -5.86
N TYR A 319 6.02 24.61 -5.07
CA TYR A 319 6.08 23.15 -5.20
C TYR A 319 4.81 22.60 -5.87
N TRP A 320 4.94 21.98 -7.04
CA TRP A 320 3.77 21.61 -7.86
C TRP A 320 3.95 20.41 -8.81
N ILE A 321 5.17 19.96 -9.09
CA ILE A 321 5.42 18.82 -10.00
C ILE A 321 5.64 17.53 -9.21
N GLU A 322 4.90 16.47 -9.53
CA GLU A 322 5.17 15.13 -9.03
C GLU A 322 6.17 14.43 -9.95
N MET A 323 7.03 13.58 -9.38
CA MET A 323 8.12 12.94 -10.14
C MET A 323 8.18 11.44 -9.92
N MET A 324 8.42 10.72 -11.01
CA MET A 324 8.78 9.31 -11.01
C MET A 324 9.97 9.07 -11.92
N GLY A 325 10.76 8.06 -11.58
CA GLY A 325 11.93 7.66 -12.34
C GLY A 325 11.98 6.16 -12.54
N ARG A 326 12.46 5.73 -13.71
CA ARG A 326 12.81 4.34 -13.98
C ARG A 326 14.29 4.14 -13.71
N LEU A 327 14.63 3.26 -12.77
CA LEU A 327 16.02 2.94 -12.44
C LEU A 327 16.76 2.41 -13.67
N ARG A 328 18.06 2.71 -13.77
CA ARG A 328 18.91 2.06 -14.75
C ARG A 328 19.08 0.58 -14.39
N PRO A 329 19.30 -0.30 -15.39
CA PRO A 329 19.63 -1.70 -15.12
C PRO A 329 20.81 -1.83 -14.15
N GLY A 330 20.63 -2.63 -13.09
CA GLY A 330 21.65 -2.86 -12.06
C GLY A 330 21.76 -1.79 -10.97
N VAL A 331 21.01 -0.69 -11.05
CA VAL A 331 20.97 0.33 -9.99
C VAL A 331 19.86 0.01 -8.99
N SER A 332 20.22 -0.18 -7.72
CA SER A 332 19.27 -0.33 -6.63
C SER A 332 18.67 1.01 -6.19
N MET A 333 17.47 0.97 -5.61
CA MET A 333 16.83 2.15 -5.01
C MET A 333 17.71 2.79 -3.92
N ALA A 334 18.49 2.00 -3.17
CA ALA A 334 19.42 2.51 -2.17
C ALA A 334 20.58 3.30 -2.79
N GLN A 335 21.13 2.83 -3.91
CA GLN A 335 22.15 3.57 -4.67
C GLN A 335 21.56 4.85 -5.28
N ALA A 336 20.35 4.79 -5.83
CA ALA A 336 19.65 5.97 -6.33
C ALA A 336 19.41 7.01 -5.23
N GLN A 337 18.99 6.58 -4.04
CA GLN A 337 18.80 7.43 -2.87
C GLN A 337 20.11 8.11 -2.48
N ALA A 338 21.21 7.36 -2.41
CA ALA A 338 22.53 7.89 -2.06
C ALA A 338 23.07 8.89 -3.10
N ALA A 339 22.74 8.71 -4.39
CA ALA A 339 23.17 9.60 -5.46
C ALA A 339 22.34 10.90 -5.52
N LEU A 340 21.03 10.82 -5.33
CA LEU A 340 20.11 11.95 -5.54
C LEU A 340 19.88 12.80 -4.29
N ALA A 341 19.89 12.20 -3.10
CA ALA A 341 19.59 12.94 -1.87
C ALA A 341 20.56 14.11 -1.60
N PRO A 342 21.90 13.96 -1.77
CA PRO A 342 22.81 15.09 -1.60
C PRO A 342 22.59 16.20 -2.62
N ARG A 343 22.27 15.86 -3.88
CA ARG A 343 22.01 16.83 -4.94
C ARG A 343 20.74 17.65 -4.67
N PHE A 344 19.66 16.97 -4.28
CA PHE A 344 18.43 17.64 -3.87
C PHE A 344 18.67 18.54 -2.65
N HIS A 345 19.42 18.05 -1.65
CA HIS A 345 19.75 18.82 -0.46
C HIS A 345 20.56 20.09 -0.79
N GLN A 346 21.56 19.96 -1.66
CA GLN A 346 22.37 21.08 -2.12
C GLN A 346 21.51 22.11 -2.89
N TRP A 347 20.67 21.64 -3.81
CA TRP A 347 19.76 22.50 -4.56
C TRP A 347 18.80 23.25 -3.63
N VAL A 348 18.12 22.55 -2.72
CA VAL A 348 17.12 23.20 -1.84
C VAL A 348 17.76 24.14 -0.81
N ALA A 349 19.03 23.92 -0.45
CA ALA A 349 19.76 24.87 0.38
C ALA A 349 19.95 26.23 -0.32
N THR A 350 19.98 26.27 -1.67
CA THR A 350 20.07 27.52 -2.44
C THR A 350 18.78 28.32 -2.45
N THR A 351 17.64 27.67 -2.23
CA THR A 351 16.31 28.32 -2.20
C THR A 351 15.95 28.84 -0.80
N ALA A 352 16.76 28.52 0.21
CA ALA A 352 16.59 28.99 1.58
C ALA A 352 17.18 30.40 1.77
N THR A 353 16.34 31.33 2.18
CA THR A 353 16.66 32.73 2.45
C THR A 353 16.95 32.96 3.93
N THR A 354 16.19 32.32 4.84
CA THR A 354 16.30 32.52 6.29
C THR A 354 17.14 31.45 7.00
N GLY A 355 17.58 31.72 8.23
CA GLY A 355 18.24 30.72 9.07
C GLY A 355 17.31 29.56 9.46
N GLY A 356 16.02 29.87 9.68
CA GLY A 356 15.00 28.88 9.99
C GLY A 356 14.76 27.89 8.85
N GLU A 357 14.69 28.38 7.61
CA GLU A 357 14.56 27.55 6.41
C GLU A 357 15.74 26.59 6.25
N ARG A 358 16.98 27.08 6.44
CA ARG A 358 18.20 26.26 6.37
C ARG A 358 18.23 25.16 7.43
N ALA A 359 17.59 25.36 8.58
CA ALA A 359 17.52 24.35 9.64
C ALA A 359 16.44 23.27 9.39
N LYS A 360 15.48 23.52 8.50
CA LYS A 360 14.32 22.63 8.23
C LYS A 360 14.22 22.23 6.75
N LEU A 361 15.37 22.11 6.08
CA LEU A 361 15.41 21.70 4.67
C LEU A 361 14.77 20.33 4.46
N PRO A 362 14.00 20.16 3.37
CA PRO A 362 13.41 18.87 3.04
C PRO A 362 14.50 17.87 2.64
N ALA A 363 14.30 16.62 3.05
CA ALA A 363 15.16 15.50 2.67
C ALA A 363 14.45 14.60 1.66
N LEU A 364 15.11 14.34 0.53
CA LEU A 364 14.60 13.43 -0.50
C LEU A 364 14.47 12.02 0.05
N ILE A 365 13.39 11.34 -0.30
CA ILE A 365 13.16 9.92 -0.04
C ILE A 365 12.59 9.24 -1.28
N LEU A 366 13.17 8.10 -1.64
CA LEU A 366 12.71 7.27 -2.74
C LEU A 366 11.79 6.16 -2.22
N ASN A 367 10.67 5.95 -2.90
CA ASN A 367 9.74 4.87 -2.61
C ASN A 367 9.46 4.04 -3.87
N SER A 368 9.07 2.77 -3.69
CA SER A 368 8.67 1.93 -4.82
C SER A 368 7.47 2.54 -5.56
N GLY A 369 7.59 2.65 -6.88
CA GLY A 369 6.54 3.11 -7.80
C GLY A 369 5.75 1.98 -8.45
N ALA A 370 6.07 0.71 -8.14
CA ALA A 370 5.47 -0.45 -8.81
C ALA A 370 3.94 -0.54 -8.71
N ALA A 371 3.35 0.00 -7.63
CA ALA A 371 1.91 -0.02 -7.38
C ALA A 371 1.20 1.30 -7.77
N GLY A 372 1.90 2.24 -8.44
CA GLY A 372 1.39 3.59 -8.68
C GLY A 372 1.41 4.45 -7.42
N LEU A 373 1.02 5.73 -7.56
CA LEU A 373 0.91 6.63 -6.42
C LEU A 373 -0.07 6.01 -5.42
N GLY A 374 0.40 5.70 -4.22
CA GLY A 374 -0.41 5.06 -3.18
C GLY A 374 -1.58 5.90 -2.64
N SER A 375 -2.17 6.83 -3.38
CA SER A 375 -3.33 7.66 -3.01
C SER A 375 -4.57 6.79 -2.71
N LEU A 376 -4.82 5.74 -3.49
CA LEU A 376 -5.91 4.78 -3.23
C LEU A 376 -5.66 3.98 -1.95
N ARG A 377 -4.45 3.43 -1.78
CA ARG A 377 -4.02 2.76 -0.54
C ARG A 377 -4.13 3.67 0.68
N ARG A 378 -3.91 4.98 0.50
CA ARG A 378 -3.89 5.99 1.57
C ARG A 378 -5.26 6.58 1.91
N ARG A 379 -6.14 6.80 0.92
CA ARG A 379 -7.51 7.31 1.12
C ARG A 379 -8.43 6.25 1.73
N TYR A 380 -8.21 4.99 1.37
CA TYR A 380 -9.03 3.88 1.86
C TYR A 380 -8.46 3.22 3.13
N SER A 381 -7.16 3.30 3.45
CA SER A 381 -6.62 2.63 4.64
C SER A 381 -7.23 3.09 5.96
N LYS A 382 -7.45 4.39 6.20
CA LYS A 382 -7.99 4.87 7.48
C LYS A 382 -9.46 4.46 7.72
N PRO A 383 -10.40 4.69 6.79
CA PRO A 383 -11.76 4.17 6.93
C PRO A 383 -11.81 2.64 6.98
N LEU A 384 -10.93 1.95 6.24
CA LEU A 384 -10.86 0.48 6.28
C LEU A 384 -10.30 -0.04 7.60
N TYR A 385 -9.29 0.58 8.23
CA TYR A 385 -8.85 0.19 9.57
C TYR A 385 -9.97 0.40 10.58
N VAL A 386 -10.74 1.49 10.48
CA VAL A 386 -11.92 1.71 11.34
C VAL A 386 -12.96 0.61 11.11
N LEU A 387 -13.27 0.27 9.86
CA LEU A 387 -14.19 -0.85 9.53
C LEU A 387 -13.65 -2.21 10.02
N LEU A 388 -12.36 -2.50 9.84
CA LEU A 388 -11.69 -3.71 10.33
C LEU A 388 -11.69 -3.77 11.86
N THR A 389 -11.50 -2.65 12.57
CA THR A 389 -11.59 -2.61 14.04
C THR A 389 -13.02 -2.70 14.54
N MET A 390 -14.00 -2.18 13.81
CA MET A 390 -15.43 -2.31 14.15
C MET A 390 -15.92 -3.74 13.93
N VAL A 391 -15.41 -4.43 12.91
CA VAL A 391 -15.76 -5.82 12.60
C VAL A 391 -15.02 -6.80 13.53
N GLY A 392 -13.74 -6.56 13.83
CA GLY A 392 -12.96 -7.36 14.78
C GLY A 392 -13.33 -7.17 16.25
N TRP A 393 -14.28 -6.28 16.56
CA TRP A 393 -14.87 -6.13 17.90
C TRP A 393 -16.13 -6.98 18.11
N TRP A 394 -16.59 -7.71 17.08
CA TRP A 394 -17.76 -8.60 17.11
C TRP A 394 -17.41 -10.10 16.99
N ASP A 395 -16.14 -10.46 17.13
CA ASP A 395 -15.68 -11.83 17.44
C ASP A 395 -15.10 -11.86 18.86
#